data_AF-A0A8J7U997-F1
#
_entry.id   AF-A0A8J7U997-F1
#
_cell.length_a   1.000
_cell.length_b   1.000
_cell.length_c   1.000
_cell.angle_alpha   90.00
_cell.angle_beta   90.00
_cell.angle_gamma   90.00
#
_symmetry.space_group_name_H-M   'P 1'
#
loop_
_entity.id
_entity.type
_entity.pdbx_description
1 polymer ?
#
loop_
_entity_poly.entity_id
_entity_poly.type
_entity_poly.pdbx_seq_one_letter_code
_entity_poly.pdbx_strand_id
1 'polypeptide(L)'
;GQDYTKILKKLEEKINELGLTIKIVSDSGELRTLSDPHEVLSNCRFFISINDPLTITDLRTSGWSIDEIAGLTVCIATIISKEGKTTRQELEQILSQKLPKWKATRLLSKYIKAGYLDEKEDYIVLGWRTKSEVDLENIIRYIFS
;
A
#
# COMPACT_ATOMS: atom_id res chain seq x y z
N GLY A 1 -7.18 -16.16 19.92
CA GLY A 1 -7.37 -16.40 21.37
C GLY A 1 -6.84 -15.20 22.14
N GLN A 2 -7.42 -14.84 23.28
CA GLN A 2 -7.23 -13.55 23.96
C GLN A 2 -5.77 -13.13 24.24
N ASP A 3 -4.82 -14.08 24.31
CA ASP A 3 -3.41 -13.80 24.60
C ASP A 3 -2.49 -13.67 23.36
N TYR A 4 -3.04 -13.63 22.14
CA TYR A 4 -2.20 -13.54 20.92
C TYR A 4 -1.33 -12.28 20.89
N THR A 5 -1.75 -11.20 21.53
CA THR A 5 -0.98 -9.95 21.67
C THR A 5 0.34 -10.14 22.40
N LYS A 6 0.41 -11.06 23.39
CA LYS A 6 1.68 -11.41 24.07
C LYS A 6 2.65 -12.12 23.13
N ILE A 7 2.12 -12.95 22.22
CA ILE A 7 2.91 -13.64 21.20
C ILE A 7 3.42 -12.63 20.17
N LEU A 8 2.56 -11.71 19.74
CA LEU A 8 2.94 -10.65 18.80
C LEU A 8 4.03 -9.74 19.37
N LYS A 9 3.99 -9.39 20.66
CA LYS A 9 5.08 -8.63 21.31
C LYS A 9 6.42 -9.36 21.26
N LYS A 10 6.44 -10.65 21.61
CA LYS A 10 7.66 -11.47 21.51
C LYS A 10 8.15 -11.64 20.07
N LEU A 11 7.23 -11.70 19.11
CA LEU A 11 7.57 -11.75 17.70
C LEU A 11 8.18 -10.42 17.25
N GLU A 12 7.58 -9.30 17.62
CA GLU A 12 8.05 -7.94 17.31
C GLU A 12 9.49 -7.73 17.81
N GLU A 13 9.80 -8.13 19.04
CA GLU A 13 11.17 -8.10 19.58
C GLU A 13 12.17 -8.83 18.66
N LYS A 14 11.83 -10.04 18.22
CA LYS A 14 12.71 -10.87 17.36
C LYS A 14 12.86 -10.34 15.95
N ILE A 15 11.79 -9.83 15.34
CA ILE A 15 11.83 -9.37 13.96
C ILE A 15 12.44 -7.97 13.85
N ASN A 16 12.37 -7.16 14.91
CA ASN A 16 13.07 -5.88 14.99
C ASN A 16 14.59 -6.04 14.90
N GLU A 17 15.15 -7.12 15.46
CA GLU A 17 16.58 -7.47 15.29
C GLU A 17 16.95 -7.71 13.81
N LEU A 18 15.97 -8.04 12.97
CA LEU A 18 16.13 -8.26 11.53
C LEU A 18 15.77 -7.02 10.69
N GLY A 19 15.51 -5.87 11.32
CA GLY A 19 15.06 -4.66 10.63
C GLY A 19 13.62 -4.73 10.11
N LEU A 20 12.79 -5.57 10.72
CA LEU A 20 11.38 -5.73 10.39
C LEU A 20 10.48 -5.28 11.55
N THR A 21 9.25 -4.86 11.28
CA THR A 21 8.25 -4.45 12.28
C THR A 21 6.87 -5.03 11.96
N ILE A 22 6.02 -5.10 12.97
CA ILE A 22 4.61 -5.43 12.82
C ILE A 22 3.83 -4.13 12.59
N LYS A 23 3.22 -3.99 11.42
CA LYS A 23 2.22 -2.95 11.17
C LYS A 23 0.81 -3.51 11.32
N ILE A 24 -0.04 -2.72 11.96
CA ILE A 24 -1.45 -3.05 12.21
C ILE A 24 -2.29 -1.98 11.54
N VAL A 25 -3.24 -2.42 10.72
CA VAL A 25 -4.09 -1.53 9.91
C VAL A 25 -5.54 -1.96 10.04
N SER A 26 -6.42 -1.03 10.37
CA SER A 26 -7.87 -1.26 10.34
C SER A 26 -8.38 -1.41 8.89
N ASP A 27 -9.60 -1.90 8.70
CA ASP A 27 -10.21 -1.94 7.37
C ASP A 27 -10.37 -0.54 6.73
N SER A 28 -10.41 0.54 7.52
CA SER A 28 -10.41 1.92 7.00
C SER A 28 -9.03 2.39 6.50
N GLY A 29 -7.97 1.65 6.81
CA GLY A 29 -6.59 2.00 6.49
C GLY A 29 -5.88 2.79 7.59
N GLU A 30 -6.45 2.86 8.79
CA GLU A 30 -5.87 3.59 9.92
C GLU A 30 -4.82 2.73 10.63
N LEU A 31 -3.66 3.33 10.94
CA LEU A 31 -2.61 2.65 11.67
C LEU A 31 -3.03 2.43 13.13
N ARG A 32 -2.68 1.25 13.65
CA ARG A 32 -2.97 0.78 15.01
C ARG A 32 -1.69 0.26 15.65
N THR A 33 -1.74 0.09 16.96
CA THR A 33 -0.62 -0.38 17.77
C THR A 33 -1.03 -1.58 18.60
N LEU A 34 -0.06 -2.41 19.01
CA LEU A 34 -0.32 -3.56 19.90
C LEU A 34 -0.85 -3.15 21.30
N SER A 35 -0.90 -1.84 21.59
CA SER A 35 -1.47 -1.26 22.79
C SER A 35 -2.98 -0.99 22.68
N ASP A 36 -3.55 -1.05 21.47
CA ASP A 36 -4.99 -0.83 21.25
C ASP A 36 -5.85 -1.95 21.87
N PRO A 37 -7.12 -1.66 22.23
CA PRO A 37 -8.02 -2.66 22.79
C PRO A 37 -8.22 -3.86 21.87
N HIS A 38 -8.36 -5.06 22.45
CA HIS A 38 -8.54 -6.31 21.70
C HIS A 38 -9.73 -6.24 20.71
N GLU A 39 -10.84 -5.62 21.10
CA GLU A 39 -12.03 -5.45 20.24
C GLU A 39 -11.74 -4.62 18.97
N VAL A 40 -10.83 -3.66 19.07
CA VAL A 40 -10.39 -2.86 17.92
C VAL A 40 -9.44 -3.69 17.06
N LEU A 41 -8.48 -4.36 17.71
CA LEU A 41 -7.46 -5.17 17.04
C LEU A 41 -8.02 -6.41 16.33
N SER A 42 -9.14 -6.97 16.78
CA SER A 42 -9.75 -8.14 16.14
C SER A 42 -10.27 -7.85 14.72
N ASN A 43 -10.53 -6.58 14.40
CA ASN A 43 -10.97 -6.14 13.07
C ASN A 43 -9.81 -5.52 12.26
N CYS A 44 -8.57 -5.72 12.70
CA CYS A 44 -7.39 -5.19 12.04
C CYS A 44 -6.60 -6.29 11.33
N ARG A 45 -5.89 -5.88 10.28
CA ARG A 45 -4.93 -6.70 9.55
C ARG A 45 -3.55 -6.49 10.15
N PHE A 46 -2.84 -7.59 10.38
CA PHE A 46 -1.47 -7.60 10.88
C PHE A 46 -0.56 -8.04 9.74
N PHE A 47 0.52 -7.30 9.51
CA PHE A 47 1.51 -7.67 8.51
C PHE A 47 2.91 -7.25 8.95
N ILE A 48 3.91 -7.92 8.39
CA ILE A 48 5.31 -7.61 8.62
C ILE A 48 5.77 -6.63 7.54
N SER A 49 6.43 -5.55 7.97
CA SER A 49 7.02 -4.51 7.12
C SER A 49 8.50 -4.36 7.43
N ILE A 50 9.26 -3.82 6.48
CA ILE A 50 10.66 -3.40 6.72
C ILE A 50 10.65 -2.06 7.47
N ASN A 51 11.63 -1.85 8.35
CA ASN A 51 11.80 -0.64 9.16
C ASN A 51 12.38 0.52 8.36
N ASP A 52 13.25 0.22 7.41
CA ASP A 52 13.95 1.21 6.59
C ASP A 52 13.27 1.44 5.24
N PRO A 53 13.45 2.63 4.63
CA PRO A 53 13.04 2.87 3.25
C PRO A 53 13.67 1.84 2.31
N LEU A 54 12.86 1.27 1.41
CA LEU A 54 13.35 0.32 0.42
C LEU A 54 14.44 0.97 -0.46
N THR A 55 15.58 0.31 -0.57
CA THR A 55 16.58 0.67 -1.57
C THR A 55 16.17 0.18 -2.95
N ILE A 56 16.80 0.71 -4.01
CA ILE A 56 16.59 0.22 -5.40
C ILE A 56 16.94 -1.27 -5.52
N THR A 57 17.92 -1.74 -4.74
CA THR A 57 18.30 -3.15 -4.69
C THR A 57 17.16 -4.00 -4.11
N ASP A 58 16.53 -3.53 -3.04
CA ASP A 58 15.40 -4.22 -2.39
C ASP A 58 14.18 -4.30 -3.33
N LEU A 59 13.93 -3.24 -4.11
CA LEU A 59 12.90 -3.22 -5.14
C LEU A 59 13.10 -4.35 -6.17
N ARG A 60 14.32 -4.55 -6.66
CA ARG A 60 14.61 -5.62 -7.64
C ARG A 60 14.35 -7.02 -7.08
N THR A 61 14.57 -7.22 -5.77
CA THR A 61 14.30 -8.50 -5.10
C THR A 61 12.85 -8.66 -4.65
N SER A 62 12.07 -7.59 -4.59
CA SER A 62 10.66 -7.58 -4.15
C SER A 62 9.66 -8.14 -5.17
N GLY A 63 10.10 -8.47 -6.38
CA GLY A 63 9.21 -8.90 -7.48
C GLY A 63 8.45 -7.76 -8.17
N TRP A 64 8.83 -6.51 -7.89
CA TRP A 64 8.35 -5.31 -8.57
C TRP A 64 9.42 -4.73 -9.47
N SER A 65 9.05 -4.32 -10.69
CA SER A 65 9.97 -3.55 -11.54
C SER A 65 9.83 -2.04 -11.29
N ILE A 66 10.86 -1.28 -11.65
CA ILE A 66 10.85 0.20 -11.55
C ILE A 66 9.67 0.79 -12.32
N ASP A 67 9.37 0.27 -13.51
CA ASP A 67 8.20 0.67 -14.30
C ASP A 67 6.87 0.45 -13.55
N GLU A 68 6.77 -0.64 -12.79
CA GLU A 68 5.57 -0.98 -12.03
C GLU A 68 5.40 -0.04 -10.84
N ILE A 69 6.49 0.31 -10.15
CA ILE A 69 6.43 1.31 -9.09
C ILE A 69 6.07 2.68 -9.65
N ALA A 70 6.71 3.10 -10.75
CA ALA A 70 6.38 4.36 -11.42
C ALA A 70 4.90 4.41 -11.86
N GLY A 71 4.39 3.30 -12.41
CA GLY A 71 2.97 3.19 -12.77
C GLY A 71 2.05 3.31 -11.57
N LEU A 72 2.39 2.67 -10.44
CA LEU A 72 1.63 2.82 -9.19
C LEU A 72 1.64 4.26 -8.69
N THR A 73 2.80 4.92 -8.71
CA THR A 73 2.94 6.34 -8.32
C THR A 73 2.02 7.23 -9.16
N VAL A 74 1.95 7.00 -10.47
CA VAL A 74 1.03 7.74 -11.37
C VAL A 74 -0.43 7.50 -10.97
N CYS A 75 -0.82 6.27 -10.66
CA CYS A 75 -2.18 5.99 -10.18
C CYS A 75 -2.49 6.71 -8.87
N ILE A 76 -1.57 6.67 -7.89
CA ILE A 76 -1.72 7.33 -6.60
C ILE A 76 -1.91 8.84 -6.79
N ALA A 77 -1.03 9.48 -7.56
CA ALA A 77 -1.08 10.91 -7.84
C ALA A 77 -2.38 11.32 -8.55
N THR A 78 -2.81 10.52 -9.53
CA THR A 78 -4.06 10.74 -10.26
C THR A 78 -5.25 10.72 -9.31
N ILE A 79 -5.34 9.70 -8.44
CA ILE A 79 -6.44 9.56 -7.48
C ILE A 79 -6.47 10.75 -6.51
N ILE A 80 -5.30 11.15 -5.99
CA ILE A 80 -5.19 12.30 -5.07
C ILE A 80 -5.63 13.60 -5.76
N SER A 81 -5.20 13.83 -7.00
CA SER A 81 -5.58 15.04 -7.77
C SER A 81 -7.07 15.12 -8.09
N LYS A 82 -7.81 14.00 -7.98
CA LYS A 82 -9.23 13.86 -8.29
C LYS A 82 -10.08 13.64 -7.03
N GLU A 83 -9.72 14.34 -5.95
CA GLU A 83 -10.46 14.29 -4.68
C GLU A 83 -10.57 12.86 -4.10
N GLY A 84 -9.58 12.01 -4.37
CA GLY A 84 -9.48 10.68 -3.79
C GLY A 84 -10.21 9.57 -4.55
N LYS A 85 -10.80 9.83 -5.72
CA LYS A 85 -11.52 8.81 -6.52
C LYS A 85 -11.36 9.03 -8.03
N THR A 86 -11.36 7.95 -8.80
CA THR A 86 -11.32 7.98 -10.28
C THR A 86 -11.95 6.71 -10.84
N THR A 87 -12.07 6.58 -12.17
CA THR A 87 -12.57 5.35 -12.80
C THR A 87 -11.44 4.47 -13.28
N ARG A 88 -11.73 3.17 -13.43
CA ARG A 88 -10.79 2.22 -14.04
C ARG A 88 -10.33 2.67 -15.42
N GLN A 89 -11.28 3.08 -16.26
CA GLN A 89 -11.03 3.52 -17.62
C GLN A 89 -10.05 4.71 -17.67
N GLU A 90 -10.22 5.66 -16.75
CA GLU A 90 -9.36 6.84 -16.67
C GLU A 90 -7.93 6.49 -16.27
N LEU A 91 -7.74 5.63 -15.27
CA LEU A 91 -6.40 5.14 -14.90
C LEU A 91 -5.74 4.36 -16.03
N GLU A 92 -6.48 3.49 -16.72
CA GLU A 92 -5.95 2.78 -17.88
C GLU A 92 -5.56 3.73 -19.01
N GLN A 93 -6.34 4.78 -19.26
CA GLN A 93 -6.04 5.79 -20.26
C GLN A 93 -4.77 6.58 -19.92
N ILE A 94 -4.62 7.01 -18.67
CA ILE A 94 -3.44 7.75 -18.20
C ILE A 94 -2.18 6.88 -18.30
N LEU A 95 -2.22 5.65 -17.79
CA LEU A 95 -1.11 4.70 -17.91
C LEU A 95 -0.77 4.42 -19.39
N SER A 96 -1.78 4.34 -20.25
CA SER A 96 -1.61 4.06 -21.68
C SER A 96 -0.95 5.21 -22.46
N GLN A 97 -0.78 6.39 -21.88
CA GLN A 97 0.00 7.47 -22.50
C GLN A 97 1.49 7.13 -22.61
N LYS A 98 1.99 6.26 -21.73
CA LYS A 98 3.41 5.85 -21.66
C LYS A 98 3.60 4.34 -21.80
N LEU A 99 2.56 3.54 -21.66
CA LEU A 99 2.61 2.08 -21.72
C LEU A 99 1.66 1.53 -22.79
N PRO A 100 1.96 0.36 -23.38
CA PRO A 100 0.97 -0.36 -24.18
C PRO A 100 -0.31 -0.62 -23.39
N LYS A 101 -1.47 -0.48 -24.01
CA LYS A 101 -2.79 -0.63 -23.35
C LYS A 101 -2.92 -1.95 -22.57
N TRP A 102 -2.48 -3.07 -23.15
CA TRP A 102 -2.49 -4.37 -22.47
C TRP A 102 -1.64 -4.38 -21.18
N LYS A 103 -0.52 -3.65 -21.16
CA LYS A 103 0.36 -3.52 -19.98
C LYS A 103 -0.33 -2.64 -18.94
N ALA A 104 -0.96 -1.53 -19.33
CA ALA A 104 -1.74 -0.68 -18.42
C ALA A 104 -2.85 -1.47 -17.70
N THR A 105 -3.68 -2.21 -18.44
CA THR A 105 -4.74 -3.06 -17.87
C THR A 105 -4.16 -4.15 -16.94
N ARG A 106 -3.05 -4.80 -17.33
CA ARG A 106 -2.38 -5.81 -16.50
C ARG A 106 -1.87 -5.23 -15.18
N LEU A 107 -1.25 -4.06 -15.24
CA LEU A 107 -0.71 -3.37 -14.05
C LEU A 107 -1.81 -2.93 -13.11
N LEU A 108 -2.89 -2.34 -13.62
CA LEU A 108 -4.00 -1.91 -12.79
C LEU A 108 -4.61 -3.09 -12.04
N SER A 109 -4.83 -4.23 -12.72
CA SER A 109 -5.26 -5.47 -12.08
C SER A 109 -4.26 -5.99 -11.04
N LYS A 110 -2.95 -5.85 -11.28
CA LYS A 110 -1.90 -6.21 -10.31
C LYS A 110 -2.00 -5.35 -9.04
N TYR A 111 -2.17 -4.03 -9.17
CA TYR A 111 -2.26 -3.11 -8.03
C TYR A 111 -3.51 -3.34 -7.18
N ILE A 112 -4.65 -3.61 -7.82
CA ILE A 112 -5.91 -3.93 -7.12
C ILE A 112 -5.78 -5.24 -6.37
N LYS A 113 -5.31 -6.31 -7.03
CA LYS A 113 -5.10 -7.62 -6.39
C LYS A 113 -4.10 -7.55 -5.23
N ALA A 114 -3.07 -6.72 -5.37
CA ALA A 114 -2.09 -6.50 -4.31
C ALA A 114 -2.68 -5.69 -3.14
N GLY A 115 -3.77 -4.93 -3.31
CA GLY A 115 -4.39 -4.12 -2.26
C GLY A 115 -3.82 -2.70 -2.15
N TYR A 116 -3.05 -2.24 -3.15
CA TYR A 116 -2.60 -0.85 -3.26
C TYR A 116 -3.70 0.07 -3.80
N LEU A 117 -4.58 -0.48 -4.65
CA LEU A 117 -5.79 0.17 -5.12
C LEU A 117 -7.00 -0.67 -4.67
N ASP A 118 -8.14 -0.02 -4.50
CA ASP A 118 -9.38 -0.67 -4.11
C ASP A 118 -10.47 -0.26 -5.10
N GLU A 119 -11.00 -1.25 -5.84
CA GLU A 119 -12.02 -1.07 -6.87
C GLU A 119 -13.40 -1.27 -6.24
N LYS A 120 -14.20 -0.20 -6.26
CA LYS A 120 -15.63 -0.19 -5.94
C LYS A 120 -16.43 -0.34 -7.23
N GLU A 121 -17.76 -0.44 -7.09
CA GLU A 121 -18.66 -0.65 -8.24
C GLU A 121 -18.44 0.36 -9.37
N ASP A 122 -18.31 1.66 -9.05
CA ASP A 122 -18.18 2.72 -10.06
C ASP A 122 -16.82 3.43 -10.09
N TYR A 123 -15.98 3.24 -9.05
CA TYR A 123 -14.78 4.04 -8.86
C TYR A 123 -13.66 3.28 -8.14
N ILE A 124 -12.43 3.75 -8.31
CA ILE A 124 -11.22 3.26 -7.67
C ILE A 124 -10.71 4.30 -6.68
N VAL A 125 -10.30 3.83 -5.50
CA VAL A 125 -9.67 4.62 -4.44
C VAL A 125 -8.32 4.02 -4.05
N LEU A 126 -7.57 4.73 -3.20
CA LEU A 126 -6.36 4.19 -2.59
C LEU A 126 -6.71 3.02 -1.66
N GLY A 127 -6.07 1.88 -1.91
CA GLY A 127 -6.21 0.68 -1.10
C GLY A 127 -5.45 0.79 0.23
N TRP A 128 -5.75 -0.14 1.14
CA TRP A 128 -5.21 -0.15 2.50
C TRP A 128 -3.68 -0.20 2.53
N ARG A 129 -3.03 -0.93 1.61
CA ARG A 129 -1.55 -0.99 1.55
C ARG A 129 -0.95 0.35 1.20
N THR A 130 -1.58 1.11 0.29
CA THR A 130 -1.10 2.45 -0.04
C THR A 130 -1.17 3.35 1.18
N LYS A 131 -2.27 3.31 1.94
CA LYS A 131 -2.42 4.12 3.16
C LYS A 131 -1.40 3.76 4.26
N SER A 132 -0.90 2.53 4.28
CA SER A 132 -0.02 2.04 5.36
C SER A 132 1.47 1.94 5.02
N GLU A 133 1.79 1.69 3.75
CA GLU A 133 3.16 1.45 3.28
C GLU A 133 3.75 2.67 2.58
N VAL A 134 2.92 3.60 2.13
CA VAL A 134 3.35 4.74 1.33
C VAL A 134 3.24 6.02 2.14
N ASP A 135 4.34 6.77 2.19
CA ASP A 135 4.34 8.13 2.70
C ASP A 135 3.73 9.07 1.65
N LEU A 136 2.42 9.26 1.75
CA LEU A 136 1.65 10.05 0.79
C LEU A 136 2.04 11.53 0.82
N GLU A 137 2.37 12.08 1.99
CA GLU A 137 2.81 13.47 2.11
C GLU A 137 4.12 13.69 1.35
N ASN A 138 5.09 12.79 1.53
CA ASN A 138 6.35 12.85 0.80
C ASN A 138 6.14 12.67 -0.71
N ILE A 139 5.30 11.73 -1.14
CA ILE A 139 4.98 11.56 -2.57
C ILE A 139 4.37 12.83 -3.16
N ILE A 140 3.35 13.39 -2.51
CA ILE A 140 2.69 14.63 -2.97
C ILE A 140 3.74 15.75 -3.08
N ARG A 141 4.59 15.89 -2.07
CA ARG A 141 5.68 16.88 -2.10
C ARG A 141 6.57 16.69 -3.32
N TYR A 142 7.03 15.46 -3.60
CA TYR A 142 7.93 15.21 -4.74
C TYR A 142 7.27 15.35 -6.12
N ILE A 143 5.94 15.21 -6.22
CA ILE A 143 5.22 15.29 -7.49
C ILE A 143 4.79 16.73 -7.81
N PHE A 144 4.43 17.51 -6.78
CA PHE A 144 3.82 18.83 -6.94
C PHE A 144 4.72 20.01 -6.52
N SER A 145 5.96 19.76 -6.05
CA SER A 145 6.99 20.79 -5.86
C SER A 145 7.90 20.91 -7.08
#